data_AF-A0A4Q3YRF2-F1
#
_entry.id   AF-A0A4Q3YRF2-F1
#
_cell.length_a   1.000
_cell.length_b   1.000
_cell.length_c   1.000
_cell.angle_alpha   90.00
_cell.angle_beta   90.00
_cell.angle_gamma   90.00
#
_symmetry.space_group_name_H-M   'P 1'
#
loop_
_entity.id
_entity.type
_entity.pdbx_description
1 polymer ?
#
loop_
_entity_poly.entity_id
_entity_poly.type
_entity_poly.pdbx_seq_one_letter_code
_entity_poly.pdbx_strand_id
1 'polypeptide(L)'
;LNGFWCNLLNPKVILFFMTFLPQFVTANDPHVAGKLIFLGFWAIFAGMPINLMVVVVAEKLSTWLQNNRRVLRGIDYSFAWIFSLFALKIFMTQSR
;
A
#
# COMPACT_ATOMS: atom_id res chain seq x y z
N LEU A 1 -2.48 -8.43 -14.68
CA LEU A 1 -3.95 -8.22 -14.66
C LEU A 1 -4.55 -8.30 -13.25
N ASN A 2 -4.14 -9.23 -12.39
CA ASN A 2 -4.66 -9.33 -11.02
C ASN A 2 -4.53 -8.03 -10.19
N GLY A 3 -3.39 -7.33 -10.29
CA GLY A 3 -3.19 -6.05 -9.59
C GLY A 3 -4.09 -4.91 -10.09
N PHE A 4 -4.45 -4.91 -11.38
CA PHE A 4 -5.37 -3.93 -11.95
C PHE A 4 -6.78 -4.11 -11.36
N TRP A 5 -7.30 -5.34 -11.41
CA TRP A 5 -8.61 -5.65 -10.82
C TRP A 5 -8.63 -5.46 -9.31
N CYS A 6 -7.54 -5.80 -8.61
CA CYS A 6 -7.42 -5.57 -7.18
C CYS A 6 -7.53 -4.07 -6.83
N ASN A 7 -6.86 -3.19 -7.58
CA ASN A 7 -6.96 -1.75 -7.36
C ASN A 7 -8.33 -1.19 -7.77
N LEU A 8 -8.88 -1.64 -8.90
CA LEU A 8 -10.18 -1.16 -9.39
C LEU A 8 -11.34 -1.59 -8.48
N LEU A 9 -11.27 -2.78 -7.89
CA LEU A 9 -12.29 -3.28 -6.96
C LEU A 9 -12.06 -2.83 -5.52
N ASN A 10 -10.94 -2.15 -5.23
CA ASN A 10 -10.65 -1.67 -3.88
C ASN A 10 -11.37 -0.33 -3.64
N PRO A 11 -12.43 -0.31 -2.79
CA PRO A 11 -13.21 0.91 -2.56
C PRO A 11 -12.36 2.02 -1.96
N LYS A 12 -11.29 1.69 -1.22
CA LYS A 12 -10.36 2.67 -0.65
C LYS A 12 -9.66 3.48 -1.74
N VAL A 13 -9.24 2.83 -2.83
CA VAL A 13 -8.54 3.49 -3.95
C VAL A 13 -9.50 4.40 -4.69
N ILE A 14 -10.72 3.93 -4.98
CA ILE A 14 -11.75 4.73 -5.62
C ILE A 14 -12.08 5.97 -4.78
N LEU A 15 -12.35 5.79 -3.48
CA LEU A 15 -12.69 6.89 -2.57
C LEU A 15 -11.57 7.91 -2.45
N PHE A 16 -10.31 7.47 -2.45
CA PHE A 16 -9.16 8.38 -2.48
C PHE A 16 -9.21 9.27 -3.73
N PHE A 17 -9.25 8.68 -4.93
CA PHE A 17 -9.25 9.49 -6.15
C PHE A 17 -10.52 10.34 -6.30
N MET A 18 -11.70 9.85 -5.89
CA MET A 18 -12.94 10.63 -5.90
C MET A 18 -12.89 11.84 -4.96
N THR A 19 -12.19 11.76 -3.83
CA THR A 19 -12.11 12.87 -2.88
C THR A 19 -11.00 13.86 -3.23
N PHE A 20 -9.86 13.40 -3.76
CA PHE A 20 -8.70 14.24 -4.03
C PHE A 20 -8.64 14.79 -5.47
N LEU A 21 -9.02 14.03 -6.51
CA LEU A 21 -8.91 14.54 -7.90
C LEU A 21 -9.82 15.73 -8.19
N PRO A 22 -11.10 15.75 -7.77
CA PRO A 22 -11.98 16.89 -8.07
C PRO A 22 -11.53 18.20 -7.44
N GLN A 23 -10.69 18.17 -6.40
CA GLN A 23 -10.15 19.37 -5.75
C GLN A 23 -9.21 20.18 -6.66
N PHE A 24 -8.70 19.58 -7.73
CA PHE A 24 -7.81 20.21 -8.69
C PHE A 24 -8.53 20.81 -9.91
N VAL A 25 -9.87 20.73 -9.97
CA VAL A 25 -10.70 21.26 -11.07
C VAL A 25 -11.81 22.15 -10.55
N THR A 26 -12.25 23.12 -11.37
CA THR A 26 -13.36 24.02 -11.02
C THR A 26 -14.69 23.41 -11.44
N ALA A 27 -15.73 23.53 -10.61
CA ALA A 27 -17.03 22.91 -10.85
C ALA A 27 -17.74 23.38 -12.13
N ASN A 28 -17.47 24.60 -12.59
CA ASN A 28 -18.15 25.21 -13.75
C ASN A 28 -17.40 25.03 -15.08
N ASP A 29 -16.40 24.15 -15.13
CA ASP A 29 -15.59 23.95 -16.33
C ASP A 29 -16.27 22.97 -17.33
N PRO A 30 -16.44 23.33 -18.61
CA PRO A 30 -17.02 22.41 -19.61
C PRO A 30 -16.17 21.16 -19.88
N HIS A 31 -14.89 21.17 -19.53
CA HIS A 31 -13.92 20.12 -19.88
C HIS A 31 -13.40 19.32 -18.67
N VAL A 32 -14.16 19.27 -17.56
CA VAL A 32 -13.79 18.57 -16.31
C VAL A 32 -13.32 17.13 -16.57
N ALA A 33 -14.04 16.37 -17.39
CA ALA A 33 -13.69 14.97 -17.66
C ALA A 33 -12.28 14.82 -18.27
N GLY A 34 -11.92 15.68 -19.23
CA GLY A 34 -10.59 15.68 -19.85
C GLY A 34 -9.48 16.03 -18.86
N LYS A 35 -9.73 17.02 -17.99
CA LYS A 35 -8.78 17.39 -16.92
C LYS A 35 -8.59 16.27 -15.90
N LEU A 36 -9.66 15.59 -15.50
CA LEU A 36 -9.57 14.46 -14.57
C LEU A 36 -8.79 13.28 -15.17
N ILE A 37 -8.99 12.97 -16.45
CA ILE A 37 -8.21 11.95 -17.15
C ILE A 37 -6.73 12.33 -17.18
N PHE A 38 -6.43 13.58 -17.55
CA PHE A 38 -5.06 14.10 -17.56
C PHE A 38 -4.40 14.01 -16.17
N LEU A 39 -5.10 14.44 -15.11
CA LEU A 39 -4.62 14.36 -13.73
C LEU A 39 -4.41 12.90 -13.27
N GLY A 40 -5.25 11.97 -13.70
CA GLY A 40 -5.07 10.55 -13.46
C GLY A 40 -3.78 10.01 -14.06
N PHE A 41 -3.53 10.31 -15.35
CA PHE A 41 -2.26 9.94 -16.00
C PHE A 41 -1.07 10.63 -15.34
N TRP A 42 -1.19 11.91 -15.02
CA TRP A 42 -0.15 12.65 -14.31
C TRP A 42 0.20 12.01 -12.97
N ALA A 43 -0.79 11.58 -12.19
CA ALA A 43 -0.58 10.87 -10.93
C ALA A 43 0.17 9.55 -11.13
N ILE A 44 -0.14 8.80 -12.20
CA ILE A 44 0.60 7.58 -12.55
C ILE A 44 2.06 7.92 -12.86
N PHE A 45 2.31 8.92 -13.71
CA PHE A 45 3.67 9.34 -14.07
C PHE A 45 4.46 9.83 -12.86
N ALA A 46 3.86 10.62 -11.97
CA ALA A 46 4.49 11.12 -10.76
C ALA A 46 4.77 10.00 -9.74
N GLY A 47 3.85 9.04 -9.61
CA GLY A 47 4.00 7.91 -8.69
C GLY A 47 4.94 6.82 -9.19
N MET A 48 5.11 6.68 -10.51
CA MET A 48 5.89 5.59 -11.11
C MET A 48 7.35 5.53 -10.62
N PRO A 49 8.12 6.65 -10.57
CA PRO A 49 9.47 6.65 -10.01
C PRO A 49 9.52 6.18 -8.56
N ILE A 50 8.57 6.63 -7.74
CA ILE A 50 8.51 6.28 -6.31
C ILE A 50 8.25 4.77 -6.17
N ASN A 51 7.27 4.25 -6.89
CA ASN A 51 6.95 2.82 -6.87
C ASN A 51 8.13 1.98 -7.38
N LEU A 52 8.82 2.40 -8.44
CA LEU A 52 10.02 1.72 -8.91
C LEU A 52 11.14 1.73 -7.86
N MET A 53 11.38 2.86 -7.20
CA MET A 53 12.37 2.94 -6.12
C MET A 53 12.02 1.97 -4.99
N VAL A 54 10.76 1.92 -4.56
CA VAL A 54 10.29 0.99 -3.54
C VAL A 54 10.52 -0.46 -3.96
N VAL A 55 10.20 -0.81 -5.22
CA VAL A 55 10.42 -2.16 -5.75
C VAL A 55 11.90 -2.54 -5.74
N VAL A 56 12.79 -1.67 -6.22
CA VAL A 56 14.24 -1.92 -6.26
C VAL A 56 14.80 -2.05 -4.84
N VAL A 57 14.37 -1.21 -3.90
CA VAL A 57 14.78 -1.28 -2.50
C VAL A 57 14.28 -2.58 -1.85
N ALA A 58 13.02 -2.93 -2.08
CA ALA A 58 12.42 -4.15 -1.55
C ALA A 58 13.13 -5.40 -2.08
N GLU A 59 13.50 -5.43 -3.36
CA GLU A 59 14.27 -6.53 -3.95
C GLU A 59 15.64 -6.66 -3.27
N LYS A 60 16.41 -5.58 -3.19
CA LYS A 60 17.73 -5.58 -2.52
C LYS A 60 17.64 -6.01 -1.07
N LEU A 61 16.64 -5.50 -0.34
CA LEU A 61 16.42 -5.85 1.06
C LEU A 61 16.03 -7.33 1.21
N SER A 62 15.15 -7.83 0.35
CA SER A 62 14.73 -9.24 0.33
C SER A 62 15.92 -10.17 0.09
N THR A 63 16.75 -9.89 -0.93
CA THR A 63 17.94 -10.68 -1.21
C THR A 63 18.94 -10.63 -0.05
N TRP A 64 19.16 -9.45 0.55
CA TRP A 64 20.04 -9.32 1.71
C TRP A 64 19.53 -10.13 2.91
N LEU A 65 18.23 -10.08 3.21
CA LEU A 65 17.61 -10.85 4.28
C LEU A 65 17.71 -12.36 4.05
N GLN A 66 17.48 -12.82 2.82
CA GLN A 66 17.59 -14.23 2.46
C GLN A 66 19.03 -14.75 2.60
N ASN A 67 20.03 -13.92 2.28
CA ASN A 67 21.43 -14.26 2.48
C ASN A 67 21.83 -14.26 3.97
N ASN A 68 21.19 -13.43 4.80
CA ASN A 68 21.45 -13.34 6.23
C ASN A 68 20.43 -14.12 7.07
N ARG A 69 20.53 -15.46 7.03
CA ARG A 69 19.65 -16.40 7.74
C ARG A 69 19.46 -16.07 9.24
N ARG A 70 20.45 -15.48 9.91
CA ARG A 70 20.36 -15.07 11.32
C ARG A 70 19.36 -13.92 11.53
N VAL A 71 19.37 -12.92 10.65
CA VAL A 71 18.45 -11.77 10.72
C VAL A 71 17.02 -12.22 10.42
N LEU A 72 16.84 -13.04 9.38
CA LEU A 72 15.54 -13.61 9.04
C LEU A 72 14.94 -14.39 10.23
N ARG A 73 15.74 -15.24 10.89
CA ARG A 73 15.31 -15.95 12.11
C ARG A 73 14.97 -14.99 13.25
N GLY A 74 15.71 -13.89 13.41
CA GLY A 74 15.38 -12.86 14.40
C GLY A 74 14.02 -12.20 14.14
N ILE A 75 13.70 -11.93 12.86
CA ILE A 75 12.39 -11.42 12.45
C ILE A 75 11.30 -12.46 12.74
N ASP A 76 11.51 -13.73 12.39
CA ASP A 76 10.55 -14.80 12.63
C ASP A 76 10.25 -14.99 14.13
N TYR A 77 11.28 -14.98 14.97
CA TYR A 77 11.09 -15.05 16.43
C TYR A 77 10.37 -13.82 16.98
N SER A 78 10.57 -12.65 16.39
CA SER A 78 9.85 -11.43 16.78
C SER A 78 8.35 -11.54 16.48
N PHE A 79 7.99 -12.03 15.29
CA PHE A 79 6.59 -12.30 14.96
C PHE A 79 5.98 -13.34 15.88
N ALA A 80 6.66 -14.47 16.09
CA ALA A 80 6.20 -15.51 17.01
C ALA A 80 5.93 -14.94 18.41
N TRP A 81 6.85 -14.12 18.93
CA TRP A 81 6.69 -13.50 20.24
C TRP A 81 5.49 -12.54 20.30
N ILE A 82 5.33 -11.66 19.30
CA ILE A 82 4.20 -10.72 19.23
C ILE A 82 2.87 -11.49 19.18
N PHE A 83 2.75 -12.52 18.34
CA PHE A 83 1.54 -13.34 18.25
C PHE A 83 1.24 -14.10 19.54
N SER A 84 2.25 -14.69 20.18
CA SER A 84 2.07 -15.37 21.47
C SER A 84 1.59 -14.40 22.55
N LEU A 85 2.15 -13.17 22.61
CA LEU A 85 1.67 -12.15 23.54
C LEU A 85 0.23 -11.74 23.29
N PHE A 86 -0.15 -11.53 22.02
CA PHE A 86 -1.54 -11.23 21.68
C PHE A 86 -2.48 -12.38 22.05
N ALA A 87 -2.09 -13.63 21.79
CA ALA A 87 -2.87 -14.80 22.16
C ALA A 87 -3.06 -14.90 23.69
N LEU A 88 -1.99 -14.71 24.46
CA LEU A 88 -2.05 -14.66 25.92
C LEU A 88 -2.95 -13.54 26.41
N LYS A 89 -2.84 -12.34 25.83
CA LYS A 89 -3.69 -11.20 26.18
C LYS A 89 -5.17 -11.51 25.92
N ILE A 90 -5.49 -12.08 24.77
CA ILE A 90 -6.88 -12.46 24.42
C ILE A 90 -7.38 -13.53 25.39
N PHE A 91 -6.58 -14.57 25.66
CA PHE A 91 -6.94 -15.63 26.60
C PHE A 91 -7.24 -15.09 28.01
N MET A 92 -6.39 -14.20 28.53
CA MET A 92 -6.60 -13.55 29.82
C MET A 92 -7.79 -12.57 29.82
N THR A 93 -8.08 -11.93 28.69
CA THR A 93 -9.21 -10.99 28.57
C THR A 93 -10.55 -11.71 28.43
N GLN A 94 -10.59 -12.87 27.75
CA GLN A 94 -11.79 -13.71 27.58
C GLN A 94 -12.09 -14.58 28.82
N SER A 95 -11.11 -14.76 29.71
CA SER A 95 -11.27 -15.52 30.96
C SER A 95 -11.82 -14.70 32.15
N ARG A 96 -12.27 -13.46 31.90
CA ARG A 96 -13.01 -12.61 32.84
C ARG A 96 -14.39 -12.32 32.28
#